data_AF-A0A9D7TQG8-F1
#
_entry.id   AF-A0A9D7TQG8-F1
#
_cell.length_a   1.000
_cell.length_b   1.000
_cell.length_c   1.000
_cell.angle_alpha   90.00
_cell.angle_beta   90.00
_cell.angle_gamma   90.00
#
_symmetry.space_group_name_H-M   'P 1'
#
loop_
_entity.id
_entity.type
_entity.pdbx_description
1 polymer ?
#
loop_
_entity_poly.entity_id
_entity_poly.type
_entity_poly.pdbx_seq_one_letter_code
_entity_poly.pdbx_strand_id
1 'polypeptide(L)'
;MTVKDNSKNLVGQPIFKQLIDFIPKDKFSILALTHKTDKHYRSFPAWTQLITMLFGILSRCDSMGEICDGMMGMQGKIKSSWT
;
A
#
# COMPACT_ATOMS: atom_id res chain seq x y z
N MET A 1 12.19 -10.86 -20.28
CA MET A 1 10.98 -10.41 -21.02
C MET A 1 9.77 -10.75 -20.18
N THR A 2 9.05 -9.77 -19.65
CA THR A 2 7.68 -9.99 -19.14
C THR A 2 6.79 -8.94 -19.78
N VAL A 3 6.16 -9.36 -20.88
CA VAL A 3 5.07 -8.64 -21.51
C VAL A 3 3.95 -8.57 -20.47
N LYS A 4 3.60 -7.38 -20.03
CA LYS A 4 2.38 -7.16 -19.24
C LYS A 4 1.44 -6.32 -20.10
N ASP A 5 0.96 -6.94 -21.18
CA ASP A 5 -0.24 -6.46 -21.86
C ASP A 5 -1.40 -6.58 -20.88
N ASN A 6 -2.10 -5.47 -20.67
CA ASN A 6 -3.14 -5.46 -19.68
C ASN A 6 -4.07 -4.25 -19.89
N SER A 7 -4.96 -4.41 -20.87
CA SER A 7 -6.23 -3.68 -20.99
C SER A 7 -7.10 -3.89 -19.74
N LYS A 8 -6.66 -3.45 -18.56
CA LYS A 8 -7.51 -3.43 -17.36
C LYS A 8 -8.38 -2.19 -17.47
N ASN A 9 -9.69 -2.39 -17.54
CA ASN A 9 -10.66 -1.34 -17.27
C ASN A 9 -10.50 -0.90 -15.81
N LEU A 10 -9.62 0.07 -15.60
CA LEU A 10 -9.29 0.68 -14.31
C LEU A 10 -10.34 1.71 -13.87
N VAL A 11 -11.35 1.95 -14.72
CA VAL A 11 -12.44 2.90 -14.49
C VAL A 11 -13.28 2.42 -13.31
N GLY A 12 -13.17 3.13 -12.18
CA GLY A 12 -13.89 2.84 -10.94
C GLY A 12 -13.03 2.33 -9.78
N GLN A 13 -11.75 1.96 -10.02
CA GLN A 13 -10.84 1.58 -8.94
C GLN A 13 -10.07 2.80 -8.42
N PRO A 14 -9.92 2.97 -7.09
CA PRO A 14 -9.12 4.06 -6.54
C PRO A 14 -7.67 3.96 -7.06
N ILE A 15 -7.11 5.08 -7.55
CA ILE A 15 -5.74 5.18 -8.11
C ILE A 15 -4.71 4.59 -7.13
N PHE A 16 -4.95 4.77 -5.83
CA PHE A 16 -4.12 4.22 -4.77
C PHE A 16 -4.02 2.69 -4.79
N LYS A 17 -5.11 1.97 -5.10
CA LYS A 17 -5.10 0.51 -5.23
C LYS A 17 -4.24 0.05 -6.41
N GLN A 18 -4.32 0.77 -7.52
CA GLN A 18 -3.53 0.48 -8.72
C GLN A 18 -2.03 0.62 -8.44
N LEU A 19 -1.67 1.65 -7.65
CA LEU A 19 -0.29 1.88 -7.23
C LEU A 19 0.21 0.78 -6.29
N ILE A 20 -0.61 0.32 -5.34
CA ILE A 20 -0.27 -0.81 -4.46
C ILE A 20 -0.08 -2.09 -5.27
N ASP A 21 -0.98 -2.38 -6.22
CA ASP A 21 -0.90 -3.57 -7.08
C ASP A 21 0.28 -3.51 -8.07
N PHE A 22 0.83 -2.32 -8.32
CA PHE A 22 2.05 -2.13 -9.12
C PHE A 22 3.33 -2.47 -8.34
N ILE A 23 3.32 -2.30 -7.02
CA ILE A 23 4.49 -2.57 -6.17
C ILE A 23 4.61 -4.10 -5.96
N PRO A 24 5.73 -4.74 -6.34
CA PRO A 24 5.91 -6.17 -6.17
C PRO A 24 6.09 -6.53 -4.69
N LYS A 25 5.05 -7.09 -4.07
CA LYS A 25 5.03 -7.55 -2.67
C LYS A 25 6.15 -8.54 -2.35
N ASP A 26 6.48 -9.45 -3.27
CA ASP A 26 7.51 -10.48 -3.06
C ASP A 26 8.90 -9.87 -2.86
N LYS A 27 9.26 -8.90 -3.70
CA LYS A 27 10.55 -8.19 -3.59
C LYS A 27 10.61 -7.36 -2.32
N PHE A 28 9.49 -6.74 -1.95
CA PHE A 28 9.41 -5.95 -0.72
C PHE A 28 9.55 -6.83 0.52
N SER A 29 8.93 -8.01 0.56
CA SER A 29 9.05 -8.95 1.68
C SER A 29 10.50 -9.40 1.88
N ILE A 30 11.22 -9.67 0.79
CA ILE A 30 12.65 -10.03 0.85
C ILE A 30 13.48 -8.85 1.37
N LEU A 31 13.21 -7.61 0.92
CA LEU A 31 13.87 -6.42 1.44
C LEU A 31 13.59 -6.19 2.93
N ALA A 32 12.33 -6.29 3.36
CA ALA A 32 11.93 -6.10 4.76
C ALA A 32 12.64 -7.11 5.68
N LEU A 33 12.74 -8.38 5.24
CA LEU A 33 13.50 -9.42 5.92
C LEU A 33 15.01 -9.11 5.94
N THR A 34 15.57 -8.66 4.82
CA THR A 34 17.00 -8.34 4.69
C THR A 34 17.41 -7.17 5.59
N HIS A 35 16.59 -6.12 5.64
CA HIS A 35 16.82 -4.94 6.46
C HIS A 35 16.37 -5.12 7.93
N LYS A 36 15.82 -6.30 8.29
CA LYS A 36 15.32 -6.61 9.64
C LYS A 36 14.38 -5.53 10.20
N THR A 37 13.58 -4.90 9.35
CA THR A 37 12.67 -3.81 9.75
C THR A 37 11.66 -4.25 10.81
N ASP A 38 11.28 -5.52 10.82
CA ASP A 38 10.31 -6.09 11.76
C ASP A 38 10.93 -6.59 13.09
N LYS A 39 12.25 -6.46 13.31
CA LYS A 39 12.91 -7.00 14.51
C LYS A 39 12.45 -6.33 15.82
N HIS A 40 11.89 -5.12 15.78
CA HIS A 40 11.45 -4.37 16.97
C HIS A 40 10.01 -3.86 16.88
N TYR A 41 9.33 -4.00 15.74
CA TYR A 41 8.01 -3.41 15.50
C TYR A 41 6.92 -4.49 15.54
N ARG A 42 6.42 -4.79 16.74
CA ARG A 42 5.47 -5.90 16.99
C ARG A 42 4.04 -5.66 16.46
N SER A 43 3.65 -4.41 16.23
CA SER A 43 2.26 -4.04 15.88
C SER A 43 2.09 -3.28 14.56
N PHE A 44 3.17 -2.97 13.84
CA PHE A 44 3.09 -2.22 12.58
C PHE A 44 3.99 -2.87 11.52
N PRO A 45 3.42 -3.70 10.63
CA PRO A 45 4.20 -4.40 9.61
C PRO A 45 4.84 -3.40 8.64
N ALA A 46 6.06 -3.68 8.17
CA ALA A 46 6.78 -2.84 7.21
C ALA A 46 5.94 -2.53 5.94
N TRP A 47 5.09 -3.46 5.51
CA TRP A 47 4.17 -3.27 4.38
C TRP A 47 3.09 -2.22 4.67
N THR A 48 2.52 -2.25 5.88
CA THR A 48 1.52 -1.27 6.30
C THR A 48 2.18 0.11 6.43
N GLN A 49 3.39 0.17 6.98
CA GLN A 49 4.17 1.41 7.06
C GLN A 49 4.43 2.04 5.70
N LEU A 50 4.81 1.24 4.70
CA LEU A 50 5.01 1.70 3.33
C LEU A 50 3.71 2.31 2.76
N ILE A 51 2.58 1.59 2.90
CA ILE A 51 1.28 2.04 2.38
C ILE A 51 0.84 3.34 3.08
N THR A 52 1.01 3.42 4.41
CA THR A 52 0.68 4.61 5.20
C THR A 52 1.51 5.83 4.78
N MET A 53 2.82 5.68 4.57
CA MET A 53 3.68 6.78 4.09
C MET A 53 3.33 7.20 2.67
N LEU A 54 3.05 6.24 1.78
CA LEU A 54 2.66 6.53 0.40
C LEU A 54 1.32 7.26 0.34
N PHE A 55 0.36 6.87 1.19
CA PHE A 55 -0.92 7.56 1.34
C PHE A 55 -0.73 9.00 1.84
N GLY A 56 0.11 9.20 2.85
CA GLY A 56 0.38 10.53 3.40
C GLY A 56 0.92 11.51 2.35
N ILE A 57 1.87 11.06 1.52
CA ILE A 57 2.46 11.88 0.44
C ILE A 57 1.43 12.20 -0.64
N LEU A 58 0.62 11.21 -1.07
CA LEU A 58 -0.36 11.38 -2.13
C LEU A 58 -1.55 12.25 -1.70
N SER A 59 -1.99 12.10 -0.46
CA SER A 59 -3.11 12.84 0.11
C SER A 59 -2.70 14.20 0.70
N ARG A 60 -1.40 14.52 0.72
CA ARG A 60 -0.82 15.66 1.44
C ARG A 60 -1.33 15.77 2.89
N CYS A 61 -1.46 14.63 3.56
CA CYS A 61 -1.82 14.62 4.97
C CYS A 61 -0.62 15.09 5.78
N ASP A 62 -0.83 16.08 6.66
CA ASP A 62 0.20 16.60 7.54
C ASP A 62 0.18 15.85 8.89
N SER A 63 -0.98 15.29 9.25
CA SER A 63 -1.20 14.55 10.49
C SER A 63 -1.47 13.05 10.29
N MET A 64 -1.00 12.24 11.23
CA MET A 64 -1.31 10.81 11.30
C MET A 64 -2.81 10.54 11.48
N GLY A 65 -3.56 11.49 12.07
CA GLY A 65 -5.02 11.42 12.18
C GLY A 65 -5.71 11.50 10.82
N GLU A 66 -5.29 12.43 9.96
CA GLU A 66 -5.83 12.57 8.59
C GLU A 66 -5.52 11.33 7.74
N ILE A 67 -4.34 10.74 7.95
CA ILE A 67 -3.97 9.48 7.31
C ILE A 67 -4.91 8.36 7.77
N CYS A 68 -5.18 8.25 9.08
CA CYS A 68 -6.07 7.23 9.63
C CYS A 68 -7.51 7.39 9.11
N ASP A 69 -8.05 8.61 9.13
CA ASP A 69 -9.40 8.92 8.64
C ASP A 69 -9.54 8.68 7.13
N GLY A 70 -8.52 9.08 6.35
CA GLY A 70 -8.46 8.84 4.91
C GLY A 70 -8.36 7.35 4.57
N MET A 71 -7.56 6.60 5.32
CA MET A 71 -7.45 5.14 5.18
C MET A 71 -8.74 4.43 5.59
N MET A 72 -9.40 4.87 6.66
CA MET A 72 -10.69 4.33 7.12
C MET A 72 -11.80 4.56 6.08
N GLY A 73 -11.85 5.75 5.47
CA GLY A 73 -12.76 6.04 4.36
C GLY A 73 -12.51 5.19 3.11
N MET A 74 -11.27 4.71 2.91
CA MET A 74 -10.91 3.83 1.79
C MET A 74 -11.02 2.33 2.09
N GLN A 75 -11.15 1.89 3.35
CA GLN A 75 -11.24 0.46 3.69
C GLN A 75 -12.34 -0.27 2.91
N GLY A 76 -13.49 0.37 2.68
CA GLY A 76 -14.60 -0.20 1.90
C GLY A 76 -14.28 -0.44 0.41
N LYS A 77 -13.34 0.32 -0.17
CA LYS A 77 -12.97 0.26 -1.60
C LYS A 77 -11.74 -0.61 -1.89
N ILE A 78 -10.89 -0.85 -0.90
CA ILE A 78 -9.64 -1.64 -1.06
C ILE A 78 -9.82 -3.11 -0.64
N LYS A 79 -10.97 -3.48 -0.04
CA LYS A 79 -11.24 -4.80 0.57
C LYS A 79 -11.05 -6.03 -0.33
N SER A 80 -11.01 -5.88 -1.66
CA SER A 80 -10.76 -7.01 -2.59
C SER A 80 -9.28 -7.38 -2.82
N SER A 81 -8.32 -6.79 -2.10
CA SER A 81 -6.87 -7.14 -2.21
C SER A 81 -6.15 -7.27 -0.84
N TRP A 82 -6.88 -7.13 0.28
CA TRP A 82 -6.35 -7.21 1.65
C TRP A 82 -6.61 -8.56 2.35
N THR A 83 -7.31 -9.48 1.70
CA THR A 83 -7.43 -10.91 2.08
C THR A 83 -6.64 -11.74 1.10
#